data_AF-A0A4P9EDP4-F1
#
_entry.id   AF-A0A4P9EDP4-F1
#
_cell.length_a   1.000
_cell.length_b   1.000
_cell.length_c   1.000
_cell.angle_alpha   90.00
_cell.angle_beta   90.00
_cell.angle_gamma   90.00
#
_symmetry.space_group_name_H-M   'P 1'
#
loop_
_entity.id
_entity.type
_entity.pdbx_description
1 polymer ?
#
loop_
_entity_poly.entity_id
_entity_poly.type
_entity_poly.pdbx_seq_one_letter_code
_entity_poly.pdbx_strand_id
1 'polypeptide(L)'
;MIQNKMFELVFQGEKPDGSETLADIKAVFTNGNSSQSVKGFYDGNGTYKVRFLPREAGVYSWKVTGAVEAEGQEECTASTQHGMVHTQGCHFVYENGDSYIPFGTTVYALIHQDDALEKETLQTLHTSPFNKIRFCVFPKSYELTKMDLGNSHFAKIQKETGM
;
A
#
# COMPACT_ATOMS: atom_id res chain seq x y z
N MET A 1 -12.05 12.23 0.24
CA MET A 1 -11.54 11.03 0.94
C MET A 1 -12.68 10.10 1.38
N ILE A 2 -12.41 8.83 1.66
CA ILE A 2 -13.37 7.86 2.23
C ILE A 2 -12.70 7.18 3.43
N GLN A 3 -13.37 7.12 4.58
CA GLN A 3 -12.84 6.49 5.80
C GLN A 3 -12.41 5.04 5.53
N ASN A 4 -11.24 4.65 6.07
CA ASN A 4 -10.62 3.33 5.92
C ASN A 4 -10.27 2.93 4.48
N LYS A 5 -10.34 3.87 3.53
CA LYS A 5 -9.86 3.68 2.15
C LYS A 5 -8.63 4.55 1.91
N MET A 6 -7.59 3.96 1.33
CA MET A 6 -6.37 4.69 0.97
C MET A 6 -6.68 5.91 0.08
N PHE A 7 -6.15 7.06 0.47
CA PHE A 7 -6.13 8.29 -0.28
C PHE A 7 -4.71 8.56 -0.78
N GLU A 8 -4.57 8.93 -2.06
CA GLU A 8 -3.28 9.16 -2.72
C GLU A 8 -3.24 10.59 -3.26
N LEU A 9 -2.24 11.36 -2.83
CA LEU A 9 -1.85 12.59 -3.47
C LEU A 9 -0.74 12.29 -4.48
N VAL A 10 -0.81 12.91 -5.65
CA VAL A 10 0.14 12.74 -6.75
C VAL A 10 0.67 14.10 -7.16
N PHE A 11 1.99 14.23 -7.25
CA PHE A 11 2.68 15.46 -7.62
C PHE A 11 3.73 15.19 -8.70
N GLN A 12 4.06 16.25 -9.44
CA GLN A 12 5.19 16.27 -10.35
C GLN A 12 6.33 17.08 -9.72
N GLY A 13 7.55 16.56 -9.81
CA GLY A 13 8.75 17.19 -9.27
C GLY A 13 10.02 16.62 -9.91
N GLU A 14 11.16 17.23 -9.59
CA GLU A 14 12.45 16.75 -10.09
C GLU A 14 12.80 15.39 -9.50
N LYS A 15 13.49 14.53 -10.27
CA LYS A 15 13.92 13.21 -9.80
C LYS A 15 14.85 13.37 -8.57
N PRO A 16 14.73 12.52 -7.53
CA PRO A 16 15.65 12.57 -6.40
C PRO A 16 17.10 12.39 -6.84
N ASP A 17 18.02 13.15 -6.25
CA ASP A 17 19.45 12.98 -6.49
C ASP A 17 19.93 11.61 -6.01
N GLY A 18 20.71 10.94 -6.86
CA GLY A 18 21.24 9.61 -6.57
C GLY A 18 20.20 8.50 -6.67
N SER A 19 19.61 8.10 -5.54
CA SER A 19 18.68 6.97 -5.47
C SER A 19 17.24 7.45 -5.30
N GLU A 20 16.32 6.82 -6.01
CA GLU A 20 14.87 7.08 -5.90
C GLU A 20 14.33 6.78 -4.48
N THR A 21 15.02 5.94 -3.71
CA THR A 21 14.71 5.67 -2.30
C THR A 21 15.00 6.84 -1.37
N LEU A 22 15.72 7.87 -1.84
CA LEU A 22 16.05 9.09 -1.10
C LEU A 22 15.04 10.22 -1.33
N ALA A 23 13.89 9.92 -1.95
CA ALA A 23 12.80 10.85 -2.14
C ALA A 23 12.45 11.58 -0.83
N ASP A 24 12.76 12.88 -0.79
CA ASP A 24 12.40 13.74 0.33
C ASP A 24 11.00 14.30 0.10
N ILE A 25 9.96 13.56 0.50
CA ILE A 25 8.60 14.08 0.48
C ILE A 25 7.83 13.56 1.70
N LYS A 26 7.13 14.46 2.37
CA LYS A 26 6.32 14.16 3.54
C LYS A 26 5.04 14.98 3.49
N ALA A 27 3.96 14.44 4.03
CA ALA A 27 2.76 15.21 4.31
C ALA A 27 2.35 15.11 5.77
N VAL A 28 1.71 16.17 6.26
CA VAL A 28 0.96 16.17 7.52
C VAL A 28 -0.51 16.35 7.18
N PHE A 29 -1.34 15.41 7.60
CA PHE A 29 -2.80 15.47 7.50
C PHE A 29 -3.38 15.80 8.87
N THR A 30 -4.31 16.76 8.94
CA THR A 30 -4.92 17.23 10.20
C THR A 30 -6.45 17.22 10.09
N ASN A 31 -7.12 16.56 11.04
CA ASN A 31 -8.57 16.59 11.21
C ASN A 31 -8.88 17.04 12.65
N GLY A 32 -9.45 18.24 12.80
CA GLY A 32 -9.65 18.87 14.09
C GLY A 32 -8.34 19.02 14.87
N ASN A 33 -8.24 18.35 16.02
CA ASN A 33 -7.05 18.37 16.90
C ASN A 33 -6.09 17.20 16.65
N SER A 34 -6.40 16.31 15.70
CA SER A 34 -5.58 15.14 15.38
C SER A 34 -4.74 15.41 14.13
N SER A 35 -3.44 15.14 14.20
CA SER A 35 -2.53 15.24 13.05
C SER A 35 -1.71 13.97 12.88
N GLN A 36 -1.51 13.56 11.63
CA GLN A 36 -0.68 12.42 11.27
C GLN A 36 0.34 12.81 10.20
N SER A 37 1.61 12.52 10.48
CA SER A 37 2.71 12.66 9.52
C SER A 37 2.90 11.35 8.75
N VAL A 38 2.95 11.41 7.43
CA VAL A 38 3.26 10.27 6.56
C VAL A 38 4.39 10.62 5.60
N LYS A 39 5.23 9.63 5.29
CA LYS A 39 6.24 9.75 4.22
C LYS A 39 5.57 9.51 2.87
N GLY A 40 6.00 10.25 1.86
CA GLY A 40 5.76 9.88 0.47
C GLY A 40 6.91 9.07 -0.10
N PHE A 41 6.84 8.83 -1.41
CA PHE A 41 7.85 8.13 -2.18
C PHE A 41 7.85 8.64 -3.62
N TYR A 42 8.96 8.41 -4.32
CA TYR A 42 9.07 8.64 -5.76
C TYR A 42 8.60 7.38 -6.50
N ASP A 43 7.73 7.55 -7.49
CA ASP A 43 7.07 6.48 -8.25
C ASP A 43 7.56 6.44 -9.71
N GLY A 44 8.74 7.00 -9.99
CA GLY A 44 9.29 7.11 -11.33
C GLY A 44 8.79 8.33 -12.11
N ASN A 45 9.45 8.65 -13.24
CA ASN A 45 8.99 9.63 -14.22
C ASN A 45 8.53 10.99 -13.65
N GLY A 46 9.30 11.58 -12.73
CA GLY A 46 8.99 12.85 -12.08
C GLY A 46 7.82 12.79 -11.09
N THR A 47 7.25 11.62 -10.85
CA THR A 47 6.03 11.46 -10.06
C THR A 47 6.34 11.15 -8.61
N TYR A 48 5.84 11.98 -7.70
CA TYR A 48 5.87 11.75 -6.26
C TYR A 48 4.48 11.44 -5.74
N LYS A 49 4.39 10.51 -4.80
CA LYS A 49 3.14 10.10 -4.19
C LYS A 49 3.20 10.15 -2.68
N VAL A 50 2.09 10.55 -2.07
CA VAL A 50 1.86 10.41 -0.63
C VAL A 50 0.58 9.62 -0.43
N ARG A 51 0.65 8.51 0.32
CA ARG A 51 -0.51 7.69 0.67
C ARG A 51 -0.89 7.89 2.13
N PHE A 52 -2.17 8.13 2.37
CA PHE A 52 -2.75 8.33 3.68
C PHE A 52 -3.98 7.45 3.86
N LEU A 53 -4.16 6.91 5.07
CA LEU A 53 -5.35 6.16 5.45
C LEU A 53 -6.16 6.99 6.45
N PRO A 54 -7.22 7.69 6.02
CA PRO A 54 -8.09 8.43 6.92
C PRO A 54 -8.92 7.45 7.77
N ARG A 55 -8.71 7.45 9.09
CA ARG A 55 -9.41 6.55 10.03
C ARG A 55 -10.70 7.13 10.59
N GLU A 56 -10.93 8.43 10.40
CA GLU A 56 -12.12 9.15 10.88
C GLU A 56 -12.75 9.94 9.73
N ALA A 57 -14.06 10.14 9.79
CA ALA A 57 -14.75 11.07 8.90
C ALA A 57 -14.51 12.51 9.37
N GLY A 58 -14.65 13.47 8.46
CA GLY A 58 -14.46 14.89 8.74
C GLY A 58 -13.59 15.59 7.71
N VAL A 59 -13.24 16.83 8.01
CA VAL A 59 -12.47 17.68 7.11
C VAL A 59 -10.99 17.56 7.44
N TYR A 60 -10.21 17.12 6.47
CA TYR A 60 -8.76 17.01 6.58
C TYR A 60 -8.09 18.15 5.84
N SER A 61 -7.31 18.98 6.54
CA SER A 61 -6.29 19.81 5.87
C SER A 61 -5.01 19.00 5.73
N TRP A 62 -4.25 19.25 4.67
CA TRP A 62 -2.97 18.59 4.46
C TRP A 62 -1.92 19.57 3.96
N LYS A 63 -0.68 19.34 4.37
CA LYS A 63 0.49 20.09 3.91
C LYS A 63 1.61 19.13 3.55
N VAL A 64 2.11 19.26 2.33
CA VAL A 64 3.23 18.51 1.75
C VAL A 64 4.47 19.40 1.75
N THR A 65 5.61 18.81 2.09
CA THR A 65 6.93 19.47 2.15
C THR A 65 8.01 18.53 1.62
N GLY A 66 9.10 19.11 1.10
CA GLY A 66 10.27 18.39 0.58
C GLY A 66 10.52 18.77 -0.88
N ALA A 67 10.69 17.77 -1.74
CA ALA A 67 10.86 17.90 -3.19
C ALA A 67 9.71 18.63 -3.88
N VAL A 68 8.52 18.62 -3.26
CA VAL A 68 7.36 19.42 -3.68
C VAL A 68 6.75 20.05 -2.43
N GLU A 69 6.29 21.30 -2.56
CA GLU A 69 5.48 21.98 -1.56
C GLU A 69 4.07 22.17 -2.08
N ALA A 70 3.08 21.72 -1.30
CA ALA A 70 1.67 21.87 -1.64
C ALA A 70 0.83 21.83 -0.36
N GLU A 71 -0.34 22.42 -0.40
CA GLU A 71 -1.33 22.32 0.67
C GLU A 71 -2.74 22.27 0.09
N GLY A 72 -3.67 21.73 0.88
CA GLY A 72 -5.05 21.61 0.47
C GLY A 72 -5.94 21.04 1.56
N GLN A 73 -7.17 20.76 1.17
CA GLN A 73 -8.19 20.27 2.08
C GLN A 73 -9.08 19.26 1.36
N GLU A 74 -9.50 18.23 2.09
CA GLU A 74 -10.32 17.15 1.59
C GLU A 74 -11.39 16.80 2.62
N GLU A 75 -12.61 16.53 2.16
CA GLU A 75 -13.66 15.98 3.00
C GLU A 75 -13.56 14.45 3.01
N CYS A 76 -13.52 13.85 4.19
CA CYS A 76 -13.57 12.41 4.40
C CYS A 76 -14.98 11.98 4.82
N THR A 77 -15.62 11.18 3.99
CA THR A 77 -16.93 10.60 4.31
C THR A 77 -16.79 9.30 5.09
N ALA A 78 -17.72 9.07 6.02
CA ALA A 78 -17.79 7.82 6.78
C ALA A 78 -18.01 6.63 5.84
N SER A 79 -17.49 5.46 6.21
CA SER A 79 -17.66 4.23 5.43
C SER A 79 -18.02 3.05 6.32
N THR A 80 -18.54 1.98 5.70
CA THR A 80 -18.81 0.70 6.38
C THR A 80 -17.62 -0.27 6.32
N GLN A 81 -16.46 0.19 5.84
CA GLN A 81 -15.28 -0.68 5.78
C GLN A 81 -14.79 -0.98 7.19
N HIS A 82 -14.40 -2.24 7.41
CA HIS A 82 -14.03 -2.71 8.75
C HIS A 82 -12.80 -1.98 9.31
N GLY A 83 -11.92 -1.49 8.43
CA GLY A 83 -10.66 -0.86 8.80
C GLY A 83 -9.57 -1.90 9.12
N MET A 84 -8.49 -1.45 9.76
CA MET A 84 -7.36 -2.32 10.07
C MET A 84 -7.67 -3.34 11.18
N VAL A 85 -7.06 -4.51 11.07
CA VAL A 85 -7.06 -5.50 12.15
C VAL A 85 -6.05 -5.07 13.23
N HIS A 86 -6.46 -5.10 14.49
CA HIS A 86 -5.61 -4.85 15.65
C HIS A 86 -5.85 -5.87 16.78
N THR A 87 -4.94 -5.93 17.74
CA THR A 87 -5.03 -6.85 18.89
C THR A 87 -6.00 -6.32 19.94
N GLN A 88 -6.83 -7.20 20.50
CA GLN A 88 -7.64 -6.95 21.69
C GLN A 88 -7.43 -8.11 22.68
N GLY A 89 -6.58 -7.89 23.69
CA GLY A 89 -6.11 -8.97 24.57
C GLY A 89 -5.40 -10.06 23.77
N CYS A 90 -5.92 -11.29 23.82
CA CYS A 90 -5.41 -12.44 23.08
C CYS A 90 -6.14 -12.69 21.74
N HIS A 91 -7.01 -11.77 21.30
CA HIS A 91 -7.81 -11.89 20.08
C HIS A 91 -7.50 -10.74 19.11
N PHE A 92 -8.09 -10.81 17.92
CA PHE A 92 -8.00 -9.75 16.92
C PHE A 92 -9.39 -9.21 16.59
N VAL A 93 -9.47 -7.91 16.35
CA VAL A 93 -10.69 -7.21 15.95
C VAL A 93 -10.35 -6.22 14.85
N TYR A 94 -11.33 -5.91 14.01
CA TYR A 94 -11.28 -4.79 13.09
C TYR A 94 -11.51 -3.45 13.83
N GLU A 95 -11.20 -2.33 13.19
CA GLU A 95 -11.42 -0.97 13.75
C GLU A 95 -12.89 -0.64 14.01
N ASN A 96 -13.80 -1.22 13.24
CA ASN A 96 -15.24 -1.10 13.48
C ASN A 96 -15.75 -1.95 14.66
N GLY A 97 -14.89 -2.79 15.27
CA GLY A 97 -15.22 -3.66 16.40
C GLY A 97 -15.56 -5.11 16.04
N ASP A 98 -15.68 -5.45 14.76
CA ASP A 98 -15.98 -6.82 14.34
C ASP A 98 -14.83 -7.78 14.68
N SER A 99 -15.15 -8.99 15.12
CA SER A 99 -14.16 -10.03 15.39
C SER A 99 -13.41 -10.45 14.13
N TYR A 100 -12.10 -10.59 14.23
CA TYR A 100 -11.26 -11.15 13.16
C TYR A 100 -10.60 -12.46 13.61
N ILE A 101 -10.96 -13.55 12.95
CA ILE A 101 -10.32 -14.87 13.15
C ILE A 101 -9.47 -15.16 11.93
N PRO A 102 -8.12 -15.12 12.02
CA PRO A 102 -7.26 -15.32 10.87
C PRO A 102 -7.28 -16.79 10.42
N PHE A 103 -7.92 -17.05 9.30
CA PHE A 103 -7.86 -18.33 8.60
C PHE A 103 -7.00 -18.16 7.34
N GLY A 104 -5.72 -18.53 7.47
CA GLY A 104 -4.72 -18.16 6.47
C GLY A 104 -4.28 -19.28 5.53
N THR A 105 -3.80 -18.90 4.35
CA THR A 105 -3.07 -19.77 3.42
C THR A 105 -1.68 -19.22 3.10
N THR A 106 -0.94 -19.88 2.21
CA THR A 106 0.45 -19.57 1.88
C THR A 106 0.68 -19.64 0.38
N VAL A 107 1.16 -18.54 -0.21
CA VAL A 107 1.51 -18.44 -1.63
C VAL A 107 2.81 -17.62 -1.73
N TYR A 108 3.94 -18.24 -1.39
CA TYR A 108 5.18 -17.50 -1.15
C TYR A 108 5.68 -16.70 -2.35
N ALA A 109 5.61 -17.24 -3.56
CA ALA A 109 6.18 -16.63 -4.75
C ALA A 109 5.12 -15.98 -5.65
N LEU A 110 4.00 -15.51 -5.08
CA LEU A 110 2.84 -14.99 -5.82
C LEU A 110 3.24 -13.94 -6.87
N ILE A 111 3.85 -12.83 -6.43
CA ILE A 111 4.19 -11.67 -7.27
C ILE A 111 5.42 -11.88 -8.18
N HIS A 112 5.87 -13.12 -8.31
CA HIS A 112 7.03 -13.47 -9.12
C HIS A 112 6.68 -14.51 -10.19
N GLN A 113 5.45 -15.01 -10.22
CA GLN A 113 4.97 -15.86 -11.31
C GLN A 113 4.68 -15.05 -12.58
N ASP A 114 4.44 -15.73 -13.70
CA ASP A 114 3.85 -15.06 -14.86
C ASP A 114 2.43 -14.55 -14.55
N ASP A 115 1.96 -13.59 -15.36
CA ASP A 115 0.72 -12.88 -15.09
C ASP A 115 -0.52 -13.78 -15.18
N ALA A 116 -0.45 -14.86 -15.97
CA ALA A 116 -1.55 -15.81 -16.11
C ALA A 116 -1.74 -16.61 -14.81
N LEU A 117 -0.64 -17.15 -14.26
CA LEU A 117 -0.65 -17.90 -13.01
C LEU A 117 -0.96 -16.99 -11.80
N GLU A 118 -0.46 -15.75 -11.80
CA GLU A 118 -0.83 -14.76 -10.77
C GLU A 118 -2.35 -14.52 -10.75
N LYS A 119 -2.95 -14.30 -11.93
CA LYS A 119 -4.39 -14.07 -12.08
C LYS A 119 -5.23 -15.29 -11.66
N GLU A 120 -4.83 -16.48 -12.08
CA GLU A 120 -5.48 -17.74 -11.67
C GLU A 120 -5.42 -17.91 -10.14
N THR A 121 -4.27 -17.59 -9.54
CA THR A 121 -4.09 -17.67 -8.09
C THR A 121 -5.01 -16.68 -7.37
N LEU A 122 -5.12 -15.44 -7.85
CA LEU A 122 -6.03 -14.45 -7.28
C LEU A 122 -7.50 -14.86 -7.40
N GLN A 123 -7.90 -15.47 -8.52
CA GLN A 123 -9.25 -16.02 -8.69
C GLN A 123 -9.53 -17.15 -7.69
N THR A 124 -8.56 -18.05 -7.51
CA THR A 124 -8.65 -19.16 -6.54
C THR A 124 -8.78 -18.62 -5.11
N LEU A 125 -7.97 -17.62 -4.74
CA LEU A 125 -8.02 -16.96 -3.43
C LEU A 125 -9.36 -16.26 -3.20
N HIS A 126 -9.91 -15.60 -4.22
CA HIS A 126 -11.20 -14.90 -4.12
C HIS A 126 -12.37 -15.84 -3.79
N THR A 127 -12.35 -17.08 -4.29
CA THR A 127 -13.39 -18.08 -3.98
C THR A 127 -13.04 -18.97 -2.78
N SER A 128 -11.86 -18.81 -2.21
CA SER A 128 -11.38 -19.60 -1.06
C SER A 128 -11.88 -19.01 0.26
N PRO A 129 -11.96 -19.81 1.34
CA PRO A 129 -12.37 -19.32 2.67
C PRO A 129 -11.26 -18.57 3.42
N PHE A 130 -10.10 -18.36 2.81
CA PHE A 130 -8.95 -17.75 3.47
C PHE A 130 -9.09 -16.22 3.52
N ASN A 131 -8.85 -15.63 4.69
CA ASN A 131 -8.88 -14.18 4.90
C ASN A 131 -7.48 -13.59 5.17
N LYS A 132 -6.43 -14.41 5.04
CA LYS A 132 -5.03 -13.99 5.19
C LYS A 132 -4.13 -14.82 4.28
N ILE A 133 -3.17 -14.18 3.61
CA ILE A 133 -2.13 -14.88 2.87
C ILE A 133 -0.74 -14.55 3.43
N ARG A 134 0.18 -15.50 3.33
CA ARG A 134 1.61 -15.27 3.52
C ARG A 134 2.29 -15.35 2.16
N PHE A 135 2.97 -14.28 1.75
CA PHE A 135 3.78 -14.22 0.54
C PHE A 135 5.11 -13.50 0.81
N CYS A 136 6.09 -13.66 -0.09
CA CYS A 136 7.39 -13.02 0.01
C CYS A 136 7.46 -11.83 -0.95
N VAL A 137 7.98 -10.70 -0.47
CA VAL A 137 8.28 -9.53 -1.31
C VAL A 137 9.47 -9.82 -2.24
N PHE A 138 10.46 -10.56 -1.74
CA PHE A 138 11.62 -10.97 -2.52
C PHE A 138 11.46 -12.40 -3.06
N PRO A 139 12.08 -12.70 -4.21
CA PRO A 139 12.00 -14.01 -4.84
C PRO A 139 12.38 -15.15 -3.89
N LYS A 140 11.64 -16.26 -4.01
CA LYS A 140 11.89 -17.48 -3.26
C LYS A 140 12.45 -18.57 -4.19
N SER A 141 13.75 -18.84 -4.05
CA SER A 141 14.38 -19.99 -4.71
C SER A 141 14.36 -21.20 -3.76
N TYR A 142 13.73 -22.28 -4.19
CA TYR A 142 13.69 -23.57 -3.49
C TYR A 142 13.62 -24.71 -4.51
N GLU A 143 13.77 -25.96 -4.06
CA GLU A 143 13.89 -27.15 -4.93
C GLU A 143 12.79 -27.27 -6.01
N LEU A 144 11.56 -26.85 -5.69
CA LEU A 144 10.40 -26.87 -6.60
C LEU A 144 9.99 -25.47 -7.12
N THR A 145 10.71 -24.42 -6.73
CA THR A 145 10.46 -23.02 -7.13
C THR A 145 11.73 -22.38 -7.66
N LYS A 146 12.50 -23.10 -8.49
CA LYS A 146 13.61 -22.49 -9.23
C LYS A 146 13.05 -21.40 -10.12
N MET A 147 13.51 -20.18 -9.88
CA MET A 147 12.97 -19.00 -10.53
C MET A 147 14.03 -18.34 -11.41
N ASP A 148 13.61 -17.89 -12.58
CA ASP A 148 14.39 -17.00 -13.42
C ASP A 148 14.21 -15.55 -12.92
N LEU A 149 15.33 -14.87 -12.61
CA LEU A 149 15.33 -13.49 -12.14
C LEU A 149 14.72 -12.52 -13.16
N GLY A 150 14.68 -12.90 -14.45
CA GLY A 150 14.01 -12.14 -15.51
C GLY A 150 12.50 -11.97 -15.34
N ASN A 151 11.87 -12.80 -14.49
CA ASN A 151 10.44 -12.73 -14.14
C ASN A 151 10.18 -12.12 -12.75
N SER A 152 11.22 -11.59 -12.08
CA SER A 152 11.04 -10.96 -10.78
C SER A 152 10.14 -9.71 -10.88
N HIS A 153 9.44 -9.38 -9.80
CA HIS A 153 8.57 -8.20 -9.73
C HIS A 153 9.33 -6.91 -10.09
N PHE A 154 10.60 -6.81 -9.66
CA PHE A 154 11.47 -5.68 -10.00
C PHE A 154 11.79 -5.60 -11.49
N ALA A 155 12.04 -6.75 -12.15
CA ALA A 155 12.26 -6.79 -13.59
C ALA A 155 10.98 -6.46 -14.38
N LYS A 156 9.79 -6.81 -13.86
CA LYS A 156 8.51 -6.38 -14.44
C LYS A 156 8.33 -4.87 -14.32
N ILE A 157 8.56 -4.30 -13.13
CA ILE A 157 8.48 -2.85 -12.89
C ILE A 157 9.42 -2.10 -13.84
N GLN A 158 10.68 -2.51 -13.96
CA GLN A 158 11.65 -1.85 -14.86
C GLN A 158 11.17 -1.81 -16.33
N LYS A 159 10.59 -2.91 -16.82
CA LYS A 159 10.02 -2.98 -18.17
C LYS A 159 8.83 -2.03 -18.36
N GLU A 160 7.99 -1.88 -17.34
CA GLU A 160 6.79 -1.00 -17.39
C GLU A 160 7.15 0.49 -17.23
N THR A 161 8.15 0.81 -16.40
CA THR A 161 8.57 2.19 -16.14
C THR A 161 9.60 2.73 -17.13
N GLY A 162 10.11 1.87 -18.02
CA GLY A 162 11.12 2.24 -19.02
C GLY A 162 12.51 2.49 -18.43
N MET A 163 12.80 1.87 -17.28
CA MET A 163 14.07 1.98 -16.55
C MET A 163 15.06 0.89 -16.94
#